data_AF-A0A7K7X9F8-F1
#
_entry.id   AF-A0A7K7X9F8-F1
#
_cell.length_a   1.000
_cell.length_b   1.000
_cell.length_c   1.000
_cell.angle_alpha   90.00
_cell.angle_beta   90.00
_cell.angle_gamma   90.00
#
_symmetry.space_group_name_H-M   'P 1'
#
loop_
_entity.id
_entity.type
_entity.pdbx_description
1 polymer ?
#
loop_
_entity_poly.entity_id
_entity_poly.type
_entity_poly.pdbx_seq_one_letter_code
_entity_poly.pdbx_strand_id
1 'polypeptide(L)'
;TERFWTEDVSTGIHYQINPESALTWHQARKSCQQQNAELLSITEAQEQEYIRELTKKFGFAFWIGLNALNFNSGWQWAGGSPFRYLNWAPVIHNPTHQRSEFSITLSTSVTISQRPHPSVPHFPLVLKNCVLTLGELRPVQCTDGWWPYAGHCYSIHRDPKTWQDALSSCKKQDGDLASIHNIAEYSFLVSQLDYKPTEELWLGLNDLKAHFYFEWSDGTPVTFTKWQRRHPTYTNGLEDCVAMKGQDGYWATDVCNKQLGYICKKEPSSQSSEKETIEDPGCQKGWKRYGLHCYLVGSALLTFSEANKTCEQSKAYLATVESRNEQTFLISLTGLRSEKYFWIGLSDTEEQGSFRWTNGETPHFTHWNTAMPGK
;
A
#
# COMPACT_ATOMS: atom_id res chain seq x y z
N THR A 1 -33.78 0.47 6.41
CA THR A 1 -32.56 0.77 5.63
C THR A 1 -31.93 -0.47 5.00
N GLU A 2 -32.25 -1.68 5.45
CA GLU A 2 -31.75 -2.98 4.94
C GLU A 2 -32.32 -3.46 3.59
N ARG A 3 -33.33 -2.80 3.01
CA ARG A 3 -34.11 -3.35 1.87
C ARG A 3 -33.32 -3.48 0.56
N PHE A 4 -32.17 -2.82 0.43
CA PHE A 4 -31.39 -2.74 -0.83
C PHE A 4 -30.02 -3.42 -0.75
N TRP A 5 -29.70 -4.04 0.38
CA TRP A 5 -28.43 -4.70 0.61
C TRP A 5 -28.65 -6.21 0.73
N THR A 6 -27.74 -6.99 0.16
CA THR A 6 -27.70 -8.44 0.29
C THR A 6 -26.46 -8.79 1.11
N GLU A 7 -26.66 -9.54 2.19
CA GLU A 7 -25.58 -10.00 3.06
C GLU A 7 -25.08 -11.37 2.59
N ASP A 8 -23.76 -11.52 2.51
CA ASP A 8 -23.12 -12.83 2.53
C ASP A 8 -22.98 -13.28 3.98
N VAL A 9 -23.88 -14.17 4.41
CA VAL A 9 -23.94 -14.70 5.79
C VAL A 9 -22.63 -15.36 6.21
N SER A 10 -21.81 -15.85 5.27
CA SER A 10 -20.55 -16.51 5.58
C SER A 10 -19.43 -15.53 5.96
N THR A 11 -19.48 -14.30 5.44
CA THR A 11 -18.44 -13.28 5.64
C THR A 11 -18.94 -12.05 6.41
N GLY A 12 -20.26 -11.89 6.55
CA GLY A 12 -20.91 -10.68 7.10
C GLY A 12 -20.82 -9.47 6.17
N ILE A 13 -20.32 -9.65 4.94
CA ILE A 13 -20.16 -8.54 3.99
C ILE A 13 -21.51 -8.24 3.33
N HIS A 14 -21.83 -6.96 3.25
CA HIS A 14 -23.04 -6.46 2.61
C HIS A 14 -22.72 -5.91 1.22
N TYR A 15 -23.51 -6.32 0.22
CA TYR A 15 -23.41 -5.92 -1.17
C TYR A 15 -24.71 -5.27 -1.64
N GLN A 16 -24.63 -4.18 -2.41
CA GLN A 16 -25.78 -3.54 -3.06
C GLN A 16 -25.57 -3.58 -4.57
N ILE A 17 -26.52 -4.11 -5.34
CA ILE A 17 -26.45 -4.14 -6.80
C ILE A 17 -27.46 -3.13 -7.37
N ASN A 18 -27.00 -2.17 -8.18
CA ASN A 18 -27.85 -1.08 -8.69
C ASN A 18 -28.13 -1.18 -10.20
N PRO A 19 -28.85 -2.21 -10.70
CA PRO A 19 -28.94 -2.57 -12.13
C PRO A 19 -29.51 -1.49 -13.06
N GLU A 20 -30.32 -0.57 -12.53
CA GLU A 20 -31.01 0.47 -13.29
C GLU A 20 -30.21 1.79 -13.38
N SER A 21 -29.04 1.86 -12.72
CA SER A 21 -28.21 3.06 -12.69
C SER A 21 -27.24 3.12 -13.87
N ALA A 22 -27.20 4.26 -14.54
CA ALA A 22 -26.29 4.56 -15.65
C ALA A 22 -25.31 5.68 -15.23
N LEU A 23 -24.18 5.29 -14.63
CA LEU A 23 -23.18 6.22 -14.09
C LEU A 23 -21.80 5.99 -14.74
N THR A 24 -20.97 7.04 -14.78
CA THR A 24 -19.51 6.89 -15.01
C THR A 24 -18.84 6.25 -13.80
N TRP A 25 -17.63 5.72 -13.95
CA TRP A 25 -16.89 5.10 -12.83
C TRP A 25 -16.72 6.05 -11.64
N HIS A 26 -16.35 7.31 -11.89
CA HIS A 26 -16.19 8.31 -10.83
C HIS A 26 -17.51 8.67 -10.13
N GLN A 27 -18.62 8.74 -10.89
CA GLN A 27 -19.94 8.98 -10.32
C GLN A 27 -20.42 7.78 -9.50
N ALA A 28 -20.20 6.57 -10.01
CA ALA A 28 -20.50 5.33 -9.29
C ALA A 28 -19.73 5.27 -7.97
N ARG A 29 -18.42 5.56 -7.99
CA ARG A 29 -17.59 5.65 -6.78
C ARG A 29 -18.13 6.65 -5.75
N LYS A 30 -18.45 7.87 -6.19
CA LYS A 30 -19.04 8.89 -5.30
C LYS A 30 -20.37 8.43 -4.70
N SER A 31 -21.20 7.74 -5.48
CA SER A 31 -22.46 7.17 -5.00
C SER A 31 -22.25 6.09 -3.94
N CYS A 32 -21.19 5.28 -4.03
CA CYS A 32 -20.78 4.37 -2.95
C CYS A 32 -20.41 5.11 -1.67
N GLN A 33 -19.53 6.11 -1.83
CA GLN A 33 -18.94 6.84 -0.70
C GLN A 33 -19.98 7.59 0.11
N GLN A 34 -21.02 8.12 -0.56
CA GLN A 34 -22.17 8.74 0.09
C GLN A 34 -22.99 7.79 0.98
N GLN A 35 -22.84 6.48 0.79
CA GLN A 35 -23.50 5.43 1.57
C GLN A 35 -22.58 4.76 2.59
N ASN A 36 -21.43 5.38 2.94
CA ASN A 36 -20.38 4.79 3.79
C ASN A 36 -19.87 3.44 3.26
N ALA A 37 -19.76 3.32 1.94
CA ALA A 37 -19.26 2.15 1.27
C ALA A 37 -18.30 2.55 0.14
N GLU A 38 -17.70 1.57 -0.51
CA GLU A 38 -16.83 1.79 -1.66
C GLU A 38 -17.18 0.82 -2.79
N LEU A 39 -16.74 1.13 -4.01
CA LEU A 39 -16.83 0.21 -5.15
C LEU A 39 -16.26 -1.17 -4.79
N LEU A 40 -16.93 -2.22 -5.27
CA LEU A 40 -16.57 -3.62 -5.01
C LEU A 40 -15.08 -3.91 -5.22
N SER A 41 -14.49 -4.52 -4.22
CA SER A 41 -13.21 -5.22 -4.30
C SER A 41 -13.44 -6.72 -4.13
N ILE A 42 -12.72 -7.51 -4.93
CA ILE A 42 -12.74 -8.97 -4.85
C ILE A 42 -11.34 -9.40 -4.45
N THR A 43 -11.21 -9.93 -3.25
CA THR A 43 -9.90 -10.35 -2.69
C THR A 43 -9.75 -11.85 -2.54
N GLU A 44 -10.88 -12.58 -2.58
CA GLU A 44 -10.96 -14.03 -2.35
C GLU A 44 -11.74 -14.74 -3.46
N ALA A 45 -11.38 -16.01 -3.71
CA ALA A 45 -12.07 -16.84 -4.71
C ALA A 45 -13.52 -17.15 -4.31
N GLN A 46 -13.82 -17.29 -3.01
CA GLN A 46 -15.18 -17.49 -2.53
C GLN A 46 -16.04 -16.24 -2.77
N GLU A 47 -15.49 -15.05 -2.53
CA GLU A 47 -16.19 -13.77 -2.81
C GLU A 47 -16.48 -13.64 -4.31
N GLN A 48 -15.54 -14.00 -5.17
CA GLN A 48 -15.74 -14.05 -6.62
C GLN A 48 -16.94 -14.92 -7.02
N GLU A 49 -17.07 -16.11 -6.43
CA GLU A 49 -18.16 -17.03 -6.76
C GLU A 49 -19.51 -16.55 -6.20
N TYR A 50 -19.51 -15.96 -5.00
CA TYR A 50 -20.70 -15.33 -4.43
C TYR A 50 -21.21 -14.18 -5.31
N ILE A 51 -20.31 -13.28 -5.74
CA ILE A 51 -20.64 -12.19 -6.67
C ILE A 51 -21.13 -12.73 -8.01
N ARG A 52 -20.58 -13.86 -8.48
CA ARG A 52 -21.07 -14.51 -9.71
C ARG A 52 -22.53 -14.92 -9.58
N GLU A 53 -22.90 -15.58 -8.50
CA GLU A 53 -24.29 -15.99 -8.30
C GLU A 53 -25.24 -14.79 -8.17
N LEU A 54 -24.82 -13.73 -7.47
CA LEU A 54 -25.62 -12.50 -7.36
C LEU A 54 -25.82 -11.79 -8.70
N THR A 55 -24.81 -11.82 -9.58
CA THR A 55 -24.81 -11.07 -10.84
C THR A 55 -25.29 -11.86 -12.04
N LYS A 56 -25.37 -13.20 -11.98
CA LYS A 56 -25.68 -14.05 -13.16
C LYS A 56 -27.01 -13.73 -13.85
N LYS A 57 -27.98 -13.21 -13.10
CA LYS A 57 -29.30 -12.84 -13.61
C LYS A 57 -29.28 -11.57 -14.46
N PHE A 58 -28.22 -10.78 -14.36
CA PHE A 58 -28.06 -9.53 -15.06
C PHE A 58 -27.15 -9.75 -16.28
N GLY A 59 -27.73 -9.72 -17.48
CA GLY A 59 -27.01 -9.93 -18.75
C GLY A 59 -26.10 -8.78 -19.18
N PHE A 60 -25.61 -7.97 -18.23
CA PHE A 60 -24.74 -6.82 -18.47
C PHE A 60 -23.59 -6.75 -17.45
N ALA A 61 -22.56 -5.99 -17.80
CA ALA A 61 -21.37 -5.82 -16.97
C ALA A 61 -21.61 -4.80 -15.84
N PHE A 62 -20.81 -4.82 -14.78
CA PHE A 62 -20.91 -3.92 -13.62
C PHE A 62 -19.61 -3.14 -13.41
N TRP A 63 -19.69 -1.94 -12.82
CA TRP A 63 -18.51 -1.24 -12.32
C TRP A 63 -17.97 -1.91 -11.06
N ILE A 64 -16.65 -2.04 -10.99
CA ILE A 64 -15.91 -2.49 -9.81
C ILE A 64 -14.82 -1.50 -9.44
N GLY A 65 -14.23 -1.65 -8.26
CA GLY A 65 -13.25 -0.71 -7.71
C GLY A 65 -11.85 -0.82 -8.32
N LEU A 66 -11.56 -1.84 -9.12
CA LEU A 66 -10.23 -2.05 -9.68
C LEU A 66 -9.92 -0.97 -10.69
N ASN A 67 -8.75 -0.34 -10.58
CA ASN A 67 -8.36 0.73 -11.47
C ASN A 67 -6.83 0.85 -11.58
N ALA A 68 -6.38 1.61 -12.58
CA ALA A 68 -4.99 2.02 -12.77
C ALA A 68 -4.89 3.54 -13.00
N LEU A 69 -5.71 4.32 -12.28
CA LEU A 69 -5.80 5.78 -12.44
C LEU A 69 -4.54 6.51 -11.94
N ASN A 70 -3.85 5.93 -10.95
CA ASN A 70 -2.57 6.46 -10.49
C ASN A 70 -1.48 6.08 -11.49
N PHE A 71 -0.96 7.07 -12.21
CA PHE A 71 0.04 6.86 -13.25
C PHE A 71 1.34 6.22 -12.73
N ASN A 72 1.67 6.44 -11.46
CA ASN A 72 2.92 5.96 -10.87
C ASN A 72 2.80 4.52 -10.36
N SER A 73 1.60 4.02 -10.04
CA SER A 73 1.39 2.67 -9.51
C SER A 73 0.69 1.73 -10.51
N GLY A 74 0.64 0.45 -10.16
CA GLY A 74 -0.09 -0.59 -10.87
C GLY A 74 -1.57 -0.64 -10.51
N TRP A 75 -2.14 -1.82 -10.72
CA TRP A 75 -3.54 -2.13 -10.40
C TRP A 75 -3.81 -2.00 -8.90
N GLN A 76 -4.91 -1.33 -8.55
CA GLN A 76 -5.32 -1.13 -7.16
C GLN A 76 -6.84 -1.06 -7.02
N TRP A 77 -7.36 -1.49 -5.86
CA TRP A 77 -8.76 -1.31 -5.51
C TRP A 77 -9.01 0.09 -4.94
N ALA A 78 -10.13 0.71 -5.33
CA ALA A 78 -10.53 2.04 -4.87
C ALA A 78 -10.61 2.18 -3.34
N GLY A 79 -11.01 1.10 -2.64
CA GLY A 79 -11.11 1.06 -1.17
C GLY A 79 -9.84 0.67 -0.43
N GLY A 80 -8.70 0.57 -1.12
CA GLY A 80 -7.43 0.21 -0.49
C GLY A 80 -7.27 -1.28 -0.17
N SER A 81 -8.26 -2.13 -0.49
CA SER A 81 -8.11 -3.59 -0.42
C SER A 81 -6.90 -4.04 -1.25
N PRO A 82 -6.18 -5.10 -0.82
CA PRO A 82 -5.04 -5.62 -1.54
C PRO A 82 -5.45 -6.25 -2.87
N PHE A 83 -4.73 -5.94 -3.95
CA PHE A 83 -4.93 -6.59 -5.25
C PHE A 83 -4.11 -7.89 -5.30
N ARG A 84 -4.60 -8.92 -4.61
CA ARG A 84 -3.96 -10.23 -4.43
C ARG A 84 -4.60 -11.37 -5.25
N TYR A 85 -5.83 -11.19 -5.70
CA TYR A 85 -6.60 -12.18 -6.46
C TYR A 85 -6.88 -11.65 -7.86
N LEU A 86 -6.54 -12.44 -8.88
CA LEU A 86 -6.67 -12.08 -10.28
C LEU A 86 -7.70 -13.00 -10.95
N ASN A 87 -8.56 -12.41 -11.77
CA ASN A 87 -9.53 -13.17 -12.57
C ASN A 87 -9.78 -12.45 -13.92
N TRP A 88 -8.71 -12.20 -14.66
CA TRP A 88 -8.76 -11.49 -15.95
C TRP A 88 -9.44 -12.35 -17.02
N ALA A 89 -10.22 -11.71 -17.89
CA ALA A 89 -10.77 -12.38 -19.07
C ALA A 89 -9.65 -12.84 -20.01
N PRO A 90 -9.77 -14.01 -20.67
CA PRO A 90 -8.84 -14.42 -21.72
C PRO A 90 -8.73 -13.33 -22.80
N VAL A 91 -7.51 -12.84 -22.99
CA VAL A 91 -7.09 -11.57 -23.61
C VAL A 91 -7.77 -11.18 -24.94
N ILE A 92 -8.13 -9.90 -25.10
CA ILE A 92 -8.00 -9.20 -26.40
C ILE A 92 -6.67 -8.41 -26.34
N HIS A 93 -5.83 -8.62 -27.35
CA HIS A 93 -4.42 -8.26 -27.45
C HIS A 93 -3.99 -6.87 -26.97
N ASN A 94 -2.83 -6.85 -26.29
CA ASN A 94 -1.72 -5.89 -26.34
C ASN A 94 -2.04 -4.37 -26.38
N PRO A 95 -1.76 -3.57 -25.33
CA PRO A 95 -1.85 -2.12 -25.43
C PRO A 95 -0.59 -1.54 -26.09
N THR A 96 -0.58 -1.53 -27.42
CA THR A 96 0.26 -0.58 -28.16
C THR A 96 -0.25 0.84 -27.90
N HIS A 97 0.55 1.60 -27.15
CA HIS A 97 0.81 3.02 -27.43
C HIS A 97 -0.39 4.00 -27.47
N GLN A 98 -1.38 3.94 -26.56
CA GLN A 98 -2.26 5.10 -26.37
C GLN A 98 -2.52 5.46 -24.90
N ARG A 99 -2.56 6.78 -24.71
CA ARG A 99 -2.50 7.56 -23.46
C ARG A 99 -3.89 7.75 -22.85
N SER A 100 -4.71 6.69 -22.83
CA SER A 100 -6.13 6.76 -22.48
C SER A 100 -6.44 6.10 -21.14
N GLU A 101 -7.33 6.73 -20.37
CA GLU A 101 -7.93 6.17 -19.15
C GLU A 101 -8.73 4.92 -19.50
N PHE A 102 -8.31 3.76 -18.99
CA PHE A 102 -9.05 2.50 -19.15
C PHE A 102 -10.03 2.36 -18.00
N SER A 103 -11.28 2.02 -18.31
CA SER A 103 -12.29 1.72 -17.29
C SER A 103 -12.40 0.21 -17.11
N ILE A 104 -12.49 -0.26 -15.86
CA ILE A 104 -12.51 -1.68 -15.52
C ILE A 104 -13.92 -2.12 -15.15
N THR A 105 -14.43 -3.08 -15.91
CA THR A 105 -15.76 -3.65 -15.71
C THR A 105 -15.66 -5.11 -15.33
N LEU A 106 -16.59 -5.57 -14.50
CA LEU A 106 -16.85 -6.99 -14.29
C LEU A 106 -17.76 -7.48 -15.41
N SER A 107 -17.28 -8.39 -16.26
CA SER A 107 -18.07 -8.93 -17.38
C SER A 107 -19.25 -9.78 -16.88
N THR A 108 -20.15 -10.19 -17.79
CA THR A 108 -21.23 -11.15 -17.49
C THR A 108 -20.72 -12.54 -17.08
N SER A 109 -19.48 -12.87 -17.46
CA SER A 109 -18.77 -14.07 -17.00
C SER A 109 -17.96 -13.83 -15.72
N VAL A 110 -18.13 -12.65 -15.12
CA VAL A 110 -17.51 -12.21 -13.87
C VAL A 110 -15.99 -12.18 -13.95
N THR A 111 -15.48 -12.03 -15.16
CA THR A 111 -14.06 -11.84 -15.43
C THR A 111 -13.77 -10.35 -15.50
N ILE A 112 -12.59 -9.96 -15.02
CA ILE A 112 -12.11 -8.58 -15.09
C ILE A 112 -11.78 -8.28 -16.55
N SER A 113 -12.40 -7.23 -17.11
CA SER A 113 -12.18 -6.81 -18.50
C SER A 113 -11.86 -5.32 -18.58
N GLN A 114 -10.90 -4.98 -19.44
CA GLN A 114 -10.57 -3.59 -19.77
C GLN A 114 -11.44 -3.14 -20.95
N ARG A 115 -12.02 -1.94 -20.88
CA ARG A 115 -12.69 -1.29 -22.02
C ARG A 115 -12.11 0.09 -22.31
N PRO A 116 -11.93 0.47 -23.58
CA PRO A 116 -11.59 1.83 -23.96
C PRO A 116 -12.79 2.78 -23.78
N HIS A 117 -12.49 4.00 -23.35
CA HIS A 117 -13.37 5.20 -23.22
C HIS A 117 -14.23 5.38 -21.94
N PRO A 118 -14.18 6.56 -21.25
CA PRO A 118 -14.99 6.88 -20.06
C PRO A 118 -16.40 7.44 -20.35
N SER A 119 -16.80 7.59 -21.62
CA SER A 119 -17.88 8.52 -22.01
C SER A 119 -19.23 7.88 -22.31
N VAL A 120 -19.48 6.61 -21.94
CA VAL A 120 -20.79 5.97 -22.18
C VAL A 120 -21.36 5.38 -20.87
N PRO A 121 -22.51 5.87 -20.36
CA PRO A 121 -23.03 5.52 -19.05
C PRO A 121 -23.90 4.27 -19.14
N HIS A 122 -23.40 3.08 -18.82
CA HIS A 122 -24.24 1.86 -18.84
C HIS A 122 -23.85 0.77 -17.84
N PHE A 123 -23.13 1.09 -16.74
CA PHE A 123 -22.73 0.04 -15.79
C PHE A 123 -23.25 0.27 -14.36
N PRO A 124 -23.99 -0.71 -13.82
CA PRO A 124 -24.48 -0.72 -12.45
C PRO A 124 -23.40 -1.09 -11.40
N LEU A 125 -23.72 -0.86 -10.12
CA LEU A 125 -22.76 -0.72 -9.00
C LEU A 125 -22.77 -1.91 -8.01
N VAL A 126 -21.63 -2.23 -7.35
CA VAL A 126 -21.52 -3.17 -6.20
C VAL A 126 -20.70 -2.57 -5.03
N LEU A 127 -21.08 -2.82 -3.77
CA LEU A 127 -20.57 -2.16 -2.53
C LEU A 127 -19.91 -3.12 -1.51
N LYS A 128 -18.97 -2.65 -0.66
CA LYS A 128 -18.34 -3.40 0.47
C LYS A 128 -17.95 -2.48 1.64
N ASN A 129 -17.95 -2.98 2.89
CA ASN A 129 -17.48 -2.26 4.11
C ASN A 129 -16.54 -3.13 4.97
N CYS A 130 -15.57 -2.54 5.70
CA CYS A 130 -14.65 -3.25 6.60
C CYS A 130 -14.06 -2.32 7.68
N VAL A 131 -13.85 -2.85 8.91
CA VAL A 131 -13.20 -2.18 10.05
C VAL A 131 -12.02 -3.03 10.50
N LEU A 132 -10.85 -2.41 10.76
CA LEU A 132 -9.66 -3.08 11.30
C LEU A 132 -9.19 -2.37 12.57
N THR A 133 -8.80 -3.16 13.57
CA THR A 133 -8.20 -2.72 14.85
C THR A 133 -6.69 -3.00 14.84
N LEU A 134 -5.88 -2.02 15.23
CA LEU A 134 -4.43 -2.14 15.40
C LEU A 134 -4.07 -2.39 16.87
N GLY A 135 -3.16 -3.34 17.12
CA GLY A 135 -2.56 -3.60 18.43
C GLY A 135 -1.28 -2.79 18.67
N GLU A 136 -0.89 -2.67 19.95
CA GLU A 136 0.27 -1.88 20.40
C GLU A 136 1.62 -2.51 20.03
N LEU A 137 2.59 -1.68 19.64
CA LEU A 137 3.94 -2.08 19.26
C LEU A 137 4.94 -1.87 20.39
N ARG A 138 5.78 -2.89 20.64
CA ARG A 138 6.87 -2.83 21.62
C ARG A 138 8.23 -2.60 20.94
N PRO A 139 9.19 -1.92 21.60
CA PRO A 139 10.57 -1.81 21.12
C PRO A 139 11.24 -3.20 21.04
N VAL A 140 12.05 -3.41 20.00
CA VAL A 140 12.63 -4.71 19.67
C VAL A 140 14.13 -4.57 19.39
N GLN A 141 14.93 -5.53 19.87
CA GLN A 141 16.36 -5.67 19.56
C GLN A 141 16.57 -6.74 18.48
N CYS A 142 17.45 -6.44 17.53
CA CYS A 142 17.83 -7.32 16.43
C CYS A 142 19.32 -7.63 16.48
N THR A 143 19.70 -8.80 15.97
CA THR A 143 21.11 -9.19 15.79
C THR A 143 21.83 -8.26 14.81
N ASP A 144 23.15 -8.14 14.92
CA ASP A 144 23.97 -7.34 13.99
C ASP A 144 23.65 -7.66 12.52
N GLY A 145 23.54 -6.61 11.70
CA GLY A 145 23.13 -6.72 10.29
C GLY A 145 21.62 -6.83 10.05
N TRP A 146 20.80 -6.76 11.11
CA TRP A 146 19.34 -6.72 11.03
C TRP A 146 18.79 -5.41 11.60
N TRP A 147 17.85 -4.82 10.89
CA TRP A 147 17.23 -3.55 11.25
C TRP A 147 15.88 -3.78 11.93
N PRO A 148 15.66 -3.23 13.14
CA PRO A 148 14.38 -3.36 13.83
C PRO A 148 13.32 -2.42 13.24
N TYR A 149 12.13 -2.95 12.99
CA TYR A 149 10.95 -2.14 12.67
C TYR A 149 9.66 -2.85 13.09
N ALA A 150 8.76 -2.13 13.76
CA ALA A 150 7.41 -2.60 14.10
C ALA A 150 7.37 -4.01 14.73
N GLY A 151 8.26 -4.29 15.67
CA GLY A 151 8.28 -5.59 16.35
C GLY A 151 9.05 -6.69 15.62
N HIS A 152 9.60 -6.43 14.43
CA HIS A 152 10.29 -7.42 13.59
C HIS A 152 11.71 -6.95 13.22
N CYS A 153 12.52 -7.86 12.71
CA CYS A 153 13.87 -7.62 12.21
C CYS A 153 13.95 -7.86 10.71
N TYR A 154 14.58 -6.97 9.96
CA TYR A 154 14.72 -7.04 8.50
C TYR A 154 16.18 -7.01 8.05
N SER A 155 16.51 -7.68 6.96
CA SER A 155 17.84 -7.60 6.35
C SER A 155 17.78 -7.74 4.83
N ILE A 156 18.60 -6.96 4.11
CA ILE A 156 18.77 -7.09 2.65
C ILE A 156 20.01 -7.94 2.36
N HIS A 157 19.79 -8.96 1.57
CA HIS A 157 20.82 -9.84 1.03
C HIS A 157 21.02 -9.53 -0.45
N ARG A 158 22.27 -9.23 -0.84
CA ARG A 158 22.64 -8.82 -2.21
C ARG A 158 23.31 -9.93 -3.01
N ASP A 159 23.45 -11.12 -2.43
CA ASP A 159 23.84 -12.34 -3.12
C ASP A 159 22.68 -12.83 -4.00
N PRO A 160 22.83 -12.85 -5.35
CA PRO A 160 21.73 -13.22 -6.22
C PRO A 160 21.32 -14.68 -6.04
N LYS A 161 20.02 -14.92 -5.83
CA LYS A 161 19.42 -16.25 -5.66
C LYS A 161 18.09 -16.34 -6.40
N THR A 162 17.71 -17.57 -6.76
CA THR A 162 16.33 -17.85 -7.17
C THR A 162 15.40 -17.60 -5.99
N TRP A 163 14.10 -17.39 -6.25
CA TRP A 163 13.14 -17.12 -5.17
C TRP A 163 13.13 -18.25 -4.12
N GLN A 164 13.16 -19.51 -4.56
CA GLN A 164 13.18 -20.68 -3.68
C GLN A 164 14.47 -20.78 -2.86
N ASP A 165 15.62 -20.47 -3.46
CA ASP A 165 16.91 -20.46 -2.76
C ASP A 165 17.01 -19.30 -1.76
N ALA A 166 16.44 -18.15 -2.11
CA ALA A 166 16.34 -16.99 -1.23
C ALA A 166 15.45 -17.28 -0.01
N LEU A 167 14.28 -17.89 -0.23
CA LEU A 167 13.41 -18.39 0.85
C LEU A 167 14.16 -19.34 1.78
N SER A 168 14.86 -20.33 1.21
CA SER A 168 15.67 -21.28 1.98
C SER A 168 16.79 -20.59 2.75
N SER A 169 17.36 -19.50 2.21
CA SER A 169 18.38 -18.68 2.86
C SER A 169 17.82 -17.93 4.07
N CYS A 170 16.65 -17.31 3.96
CA CYS A 170 15.98 -16.64 5.08
C CYS A 170 15.57 -17.63 6.17
N LYS A 171 15.05 -18.81 5.79
CA LYS A 171 14.67 -19.89 6.72
C LYS A 171 15.86 -20.39 7.56
N LYS A 172 17.06 -20.43 6.98
CA LYS A 172 18.29 -20.80 7.71
C LYS A 172 18.70 -19.78 8.78
N GLN A 173 18.16 -18.56 8.72
CA GLN A 173 18.41 -17.49 9.68
C GLN A 173 17.21 -17.26 10.61
N ASP A 174 16.38 -18.30 10.80
CA ASP A 174 15.16 -18.30 11.61
C ASP A 174 14.13 -17.23 11.16
N GLY A 175 14.13 -16.91 9.87
CA GLY A 175 13.22 -15.95 9.25
C GLY A 175 12.46 -16.52 8.06
N ASP A 176 11.93 -15.60 7.27
CA ASP A 176 11.28 -15.86 5.98
C ASP A 176 11.63 -14.73 5.01
N LEU A 177 11.28 -14.86 3.73
CA LEU A 177 11.23 -13.71 2.83
C LEU A 177 10.24 -12.69 3.38
N ALA A 178 10.57 -11.41 3.23
CA ALA A 178 9.81 -10.35 3.87
C ALA A 178 8.36 -10.26 3.35
N SER A 179 7.43 -10.32 4.30
CA SER A 179 6.03 -9.92 4.17
C SER A 179 5.85 -8.44 4.49
N ILE A 180 4.85 -7.79 3.87
CA ILE A 180 4.56 -6.36 4.03
C ILE A 180 3.05 -6.16 4.19
N HIS A 181 2.63 -5.56 5.30
CA HIS A 181 1.22 -5.53 5.73
C HIS A 181 0.59 -4.14 5.75
N ASN A 182 1.40 -3.09 5.67
CA ASN A 182 0.92 -1.72 5.67
C ASN A 182 1.92 -0.77 5.01
N ILE A 183 1.46 0.47 4.79
CA ILE A 183 2.28 1.51 4.16
C ILE A 183 3.51 1.88 4.99
N ALA A 184 3.43 1.82 6.32
CA ALA A 184 4.51 2.22 7.20
C ALA A 184 5.70 1.24 7.12
N GLU A 185 5.42 -0.06 7.12
CA GLU A 185 6.37 -1.15 6.89
C GLU A 185 7.03 -1.03 5.52
N TYR A 186 6.22 -0.92 4.45
CA TYR A 186 6.73 -0.65 3.11
C TYR A 186 7.65 0.58 3.06
N SER A 187 7.24 1.67 3.71
CA SER A 187 8.01 2.91 3.77
C SER A 187 9.33 2.71 4.52
N PHE A 188 9.37 1.92 5.57
CA PHE A 188 10.61 1.56 6.27
C PHE A 188 11.58 0.82 5.34
N LEU A 189 11.11 -0.20 4.59
CA LEU A 189 11.95 -0.95 3.65
C LEU A 189 12.63 -0.01 2.63
N VAL A 190 11.87 0.93 2.05
CA VAL A 190 12.38 1.83 1.00
C VAL A 190 13.28 2.94 1.54
N SER A 191 13.03 3.45 2.75
CA SER A 191 13.73 4.63 3.28
C SER A 191 14.88 4.31 4.23
N GLN A 192 14.80 3.25 5.02
CA GLN A 192 15.71 2.99 6.14
C GLN A 192 16.57 1.74 5.96
N LEU A 193 16.17 0.79 5.11
CA LEU A 193 16.88 -0.49 4.95
C LEU A 193 18.04 -0.43 3.94
N ASP A 194 18.56 0.75 3.60
CA ASP A 194 19.59 0.95 2.55
C ASP A 194 19.17 0.39 1.18
N TYR A 195 17.89 0.46 0.85
CA TYR A 195 17.38 0.08 -0.47
C TYR A 195 17.91 1.02 -1.56
N LYS A 196 18.37 0.45 -2.69
CA LYS A 196 18.82 1.25 -3.85
C LYS A 196 17.85 1.12 -5.03
N PRO A 197 17.50 2.23 -5.70
CA PRO A 197 16.60 2.24 -6.87
C PRO A 197 16.98 1.30 -8.02
N THR A 198 18.26 0.97 -8.13
CA THR A 198 18.82 0.08 -9.16
C THR A 198 18.73 -1.40 -8.80
N GLU A 199 18.32 -1.72 -7.58
CA GLU A 199 18.21 -3.10 -7.08
C GLU A 199 16.82 -3.67 -7.33
N GLU A 200 16.80 -4.97 -7.65
CA GLU A 200 15.61 -5.79 -7.64
C GLU A 200 15.77 -6.82 -6.53
N LEU A 201 14.82 -6.86 -5.60
CA LEU A 201 14.91 -7.67 -4.39
C LEU A 201 13.66 -8.54 -4.23
N TRP A 202 13.82 -9.84 -4.08
CA TRP A 202 12.71 -10.76 -3.80
C TRP A 202 12.00 -10.42 -2.49
N LEU A 203 10.67 -10.50 -2.54
CA LEU A 203 9.76 -10.48 -1.41
C LEU A 203 9.11 -11.86 -1.26
N GLY A 204 8.43 -12.12 -0.14
CA GLY A 204 7.74 -13.39 0.10
C GLY A 204 6.46 -13.60 -0.70
N LEU A 205 5.99 -12.60 -1.46
CA LEU A 205 4.71 -12.66 -2.18
C LEU A 205 4.87 -13.51 -3.44
N ASN A 206 3.97 -14.48 -3.62
CA ASN A 206 4.03 -15.45 -4.71
C ASN A 206 2.64 -16.06 -4.99
N ASP A 207 2.43 -16.68 -6.15
CA ASP A 207 1.20 -17.44 -6.45
C ASP A 207 1.47 -18.94 -6.72
N LEU A 208 2.58 -19.48 -6.19
CA LEU A 208 3.06 -20.85 -6.46
C LEU A 208 2.03 -21.93 -6.07
N LYS A 209 1.30 -21.70 -4.97
CA LYS A 209 0.34 -22.68 -4.44
C LYS A 209 -0.96 -22.70 -5.22
N ALA A 210 -1.39 -21.54 -5.69
CA ALA A 210 -2.64 -21.34 -6.41
C ALA A 210 -2.45 -20.20 -7.41
N HIS A 211 -2.33 -20.56 -8.68
CA HIS A 211 -2.13 -19.57 -9.73
C HIS A 211 -3.23 -18.50 -9.69
N PHE A 212 -2.83 -17.24 -9.87
CA PHE A 212 -3.68 -16.04 -9.74
C PHE A 212 -4.09 -15.64 -8.31
N TYR A 213 -3.58 -16.30 -7.29
CA TYR A 213 -3.87 -16.01 -5.88
C TYR A 213 -2.57 -15.82 -5.11
N PHE A 214 -2.16 -14.56 -4.94
CA PHE A 214 -0.91 -14.19 -4.30
C PHE A 214 -0.97 -14.34 -2.78
N GLU A 215 -0.07 -15.12 -2.19
CA GLU A 215 0.06 -15.36 -0.75
C GLU A 215 1.49 -15.04 -0.27
N TRP A 216 1.66 -14.71 1.01
CA TRP A 216 2.98 -14.56 1.61
C TRP A 216 3.57 -15.93 1.98
N SER A 217 4.88 -16.11 1.75
CA SER A 217 5.60 -17.34 2.09
C SER A 217 5.63 -17.68 3.58
N ASP A 218 5.53 -16.68 4.44
CA ASP A 218 5.44 -16.83 5.90
C ASP A 218 4.03 -17.18 6.41
N GLY A 219 3.04 -17.27 5.51
CA GLY A 219 1.65 -17.62 5.82
C GLY A 219 0.83 -16.48 6.43
N THR A 220 1.40 -15.28 6.58
CA THR A 220 0.67 -14.11 7.05
C THR A 220 -0.35 -13.63 6.00
N PRO A 221 -1.47 -13.00 6.40
CA PRO A 221 -2.47 -12.54 5.45
C PRO A 221 -1.94 -11.39 4.59
N VAL A 222 -2.27 -11.42 3.29
CA VAL A 222 -1.99 -10.31 2.37
C VAL A 222 -3.01 -9.21 2.62
N THR A 223 -2.62 -8.18 3.37
CA THR A 223 -3.46 -7.02 3.73
C THR A 223 -3.09 -5.75 2.95
N PHE A 224 -1.96 -5.76 2.26
CA PHE A 224 -1.41 -4.60 1.57
C PHE A 224 -0.71 -5.02 0.27
N THR A 225 -0.86 -4.22 -0.78
CA THR A 225 -0.15 -4.40 -2.05
C THR A 225 0.27 -3.06 -2.65
N LYS A 226 1.50 -2.99 -3.18
CA LYS A 226 2.00 -1.82 -3.91
C LYS A 226 2.62 -2.19 -5.26
N TRP A 227 1.76 -2.52 -6.21
CA TRP A 227 2.19 -2.91 -7.55
C TRP A 227 2.81 -1.75 -8.33
N GLN A 228 3.82 -2.08 -9.13
CA GLN A 228 4.39 -1.21 -10.14
C GLN A 228 3.42 -1.10 -11.32
N ARG A 229 3.52 0.01 -12.06
CA ARG A 229 2.73 0.25 -13.27
C ARG A 229 2.68 -1.00 -14.16
N ARG A 230 1.46 -1.42 -14.52
CA ARG A 230 1.13 -2.62 -15.33
C ARG A 230 1.37 -3.98 -14.67
N HIS A 231 1.84 -4.04 -13.43
CA HIS A 231 1.91 -5.28 -12.66
C HIS A 231 0.67 -5.46 -11.76
N PRO A 232 0.35 -6.69 -11.35
CA PRO A 232 0.95 -7.97 -11.81
C PRO A 232 0.70 -8.21 -13.31
N THR A 233 1.71 -8.71 -14.01
CA THR A 233 1.61 -9.11 -15.43
C THR A 233 1.37 -10.60 -15.50
N TYR A 234 0.49 -11.02 -16.41
CA TYR A 234 0.20 -12.43 -16.64
C TYR A 234 1.11 -13.03 -17.70
N THR A 235 1.91 -14.02 -17.33
CA THR A 235 2.64 -14.90 -18.24
C THR A 235 1.94 -16.25 -18.29
N ASN A 236 1.36 -16.59 -19.45
CA ASN A 236 0.57 -17.82 -19.65
C ASN A 236 1.23 -19.07 -19.03
N GLY A 237 0.70 -19.52 -17.88
CA GLY A 237 1.01 -20.81 -17.27
C GLY A 237 2.33 -20.91 -16.51
N LEU A 238 2.97 -19.79 -16.16
CA LEU A 238 4.12 -19.79 -15.24
C LEU A 238 3.70 -19.25 -13.88
N GLU A 239 4.27 -19.85 -12.83
CA GLU A 239 4.16 -19.34 -11.47
C GLU A 239 4.94 -18.02 -11.35
N ASP A 240 4.35 -17.03 -10.69
CA ASP A 240 4.86 -15.68 -10.56
C ASP A 240 5.40 -15.43 -9.14
N CYS A 241 6.65 -14.97 -9.08
CA CYS A 241 7.28 -14.49 -7.86
C CYS A 241 7.38 -12.97 -7.89
N VAL A 242 7.38 -12.33 -6.73
CA VAL A 242 7.30 -10.87 -6.65
C VAL A 242 8.59 -10.25 -6.13
N ALA A 243 9.11 -9.30 -6.89
CA ALA A 243 10.27 -8.49 -6.52
C ALA A 243 9.89 -7.03 -6.29
N MET A 244 10.58 -6.40 -5.34
CA MET A 244 10.60 -4.96 -5.12
C MET A 244 11.62 -4.31 -6.05
N LYS A 245 11.23 -3.30 -6.83
CA LYS A 245 12.16 -2.62 -7.76
C LYS A 245 11.84 -1.16 -8.07
N GLY A 246 12.85 -0.46 -8.61
CA GLY A 246 12.77 0.92 -9.07
C GLY A 246 12.80 1.97 -7.95
N GLN A 247 12.75 3.24 -8.33
CA GLN A 247 12.91 4.36 -7.38
C GLN A 247 11.97 4.32 -6.17
N ASP A 248 10.73 3.87 -6.40
CA ASP A 248 9.71 3.79 -5.37
C ASP A 248 9.68 2.42 -4.66
N GLY A 249 10.47 1.43 -5.10
CA GLY A 249 10.37 0.07 -4.57
C GLY A 249 8.99 -0.55 -4.79
N TYR A 250 8.32 -0.26 -5.91
CA TYR A 250 7.06 -0.92 -6.23
C TYR A 250 7.27 -2.38 -6.63
N TRP A 251 6.20 -3.16 -6.52
CA TRP A 251 6.24 -4.60 -6.67
C TRP A 251 5.97 -5.00 -8.11
N ALA A 252 6.75 -5.94 -8.61
CA ALA A 252 6.56 -6.50 -9.94
C ALA A 252 6.63 -8.02 -9.88
N THR A 253 5.76 -8.66 -10.64
CA THR A 253 5.86 -10.09 -10.93
C THR A 253 7.04 -10.35 -11.86
N ASP A 254 7.75 -11.44 -11.62
CA ASP A 254 8.88 -11.92 -12.42
C ASP A 254 9.00 -13.44 -12.29
N VAL A 255 9.77 -14.07 -13.18
CA VAL A 255 9.97 -15.52 -13.18
C VAL A 255 10.79 -15.95 -11.97
N CYS A 256 10.29 -16.92 -11.20
CA CYS A 256 10.87 -17.35 -9.92
C CYS A 256 12.32 -17.87 -10.00
N ASN A 257 12.77 -18.30 -11.17
CA ASN A 257 14.12 -18.80 -11.42
C ASN A 257 15.15 -17.68 -11.68
N LYS A 258 14.72 -16.42 -11.77
CA LYS A 258 15.63 -15.27 -11.91
C LYS A 258 16.47 -15.13 -10.65
N GLN A 259 17.76 -14.83 -10.82
CA GLN A 259 18.67 -14.62 -9.70
C GLN A 259 18.67 -13.14 -9.29
N LEU A 260 18.10 -12.84 -8.13
CA LEU A 260 17.99 -11.48 -7.57
C LEU A 260 18.48 -11.45 -6.11
N GLY A 261 18.76 -10.25 -5.60
CA GLY A 261 18.87 -10.07 -4.15
C GLY A 261 17.52 -10.33 -3.46
N TYR A 262 17.48 -10.33 -2.14
CA TYR A 262 16.27 -10.69 -1.39
C TYR A 262 16.23 -10.00 -0.03
N ILE A 263 15.01 -9.84 0.51
CA ILE A 263 14.79 -9.25 1.83
C ILE A 263 14.27 -10.34 2.76
N CYS A 264 14.95 -10.55 3.88
CA CYS A 264 14.49 -11.44 4.93
C CYS A 264 13.80 -10.64 6.05
N LYS A 265 12.80 -11.26 6.68
CA LYS A 265 12.09 -10.78 7.87
C LYS A 265 12.08 -11.89 8.92
N LYS A 266 12.29 -11.56 10.18
CA LYS A 266 12.19 -12.51 11.30
C LYS A 266 11.66 -11.86 12.57
N GLU A 267 11.15 -12.70 13.46
CA GLU A 267 10.86 -12.31 14.83
C GLU A 267 12.16 -12.00 15.57
N PRO A 268 12.14 -11.08 16.54
CA PRO A 268 13.31 -10.79 17.32
C PRO A 268 13.70 -11.92 18.26
N SER A 269 15.00 -12.03 18.50
CA SER A 269 15.53 -13.02 19.44
C SER A 269 15.01 -12.74 20.84
N SER A 270 14.54 -13.77 21.54
CA SER A 270 13.94 -13.71 22.88
C SER A 270 14.89 -13.31 24.02
N GLN A 271 16.12 -12.88 23.71
CA GLN A 271 17.06 -12.37 24.71
C GLN A 271 16.78 -10.90 24.99
N SER A 272 15.72 -10.66 25.76
CA SER A 272 15.44 -9.35 26.35
C SER A 272 16.39 -9.11 27.52
N SER A 273 17.36 -8.21 27.36
CA SER A 273 17.87 -7.41 28.48
C SER A 273 17.31 -5.98 28.36
N GLU A 274 17.05 -5.39 29.52
CA GLU A 274 16.27 -4.16 29.67
C GLU A 274 16.83 -2.97 28.88
N LYS A 275 15.92 -2.23 28.25
CA LYS A 275 15.99 -0.79 27.92
C LYS A 275 17.40 -0.22 27.68
N GLU A 276 17.93 -0.48 26.50
CA GLU A 276 18.71 0.56 25.81
C GLU A 276 17.85 1.11 24.69
N THR A 277 17.29 2.31 24.90
CA THR A 277 16.81 3.13 23.79
C THR A 277 17.99 3.28 22.85
N ILE A 278 17.92 2.70 21.64
CA ILE A 278 18.92 2.89 20.58
C ILE A 278 19.07 4.40 20.38
N GLU A 279 20.12 4.98 20.96
CA GLU A 279 20.48 6.38 20.78
C GLU A 279 21.05 6.50 19.37
N ASP A 280 20.36 7.21 18.50
CA ASP A 280 20.88 7.47 17.15
C ASP A 280 22.11 8.38 17.28
N PRO A 281 23.31 7.93 16.84
CA PRO A 281 24.52 8.72 16.99
C PRO A 281 24.36 10.10 16.35
N GLY A 282 24.51 11.15 17.16
CA GLY A 282 24.37 12.55 16.73
C GLY A 282 22.98 13.18 16.93
N CYS A 283 21.99 12.42 17.42
CA CYS A 283 20.66 12.95 17.76
C CYS A 283 20.42 12.97 19.27
N GLN A 284 19.51 13.84 19.72
CA GLN A 284 19.07 13.87 21.12
C GLN A 284 18.26 12.61 21.47
N LYS A 285 18.23 12.24 22.75
CA LYS A 285 17.45 11.09 23.22
C LYS A 285 15.98 11.18 22.79
N GLY A 286 15.48 10.12 22.15
CA GLY A 286 14.12 10.04 21.63
C GLY A 286 13.92 10.55 20.21
N TRP A 287 14.94 11.18 19.62
CA TRP A 287 14.92 11.62 18.22
C TRP A 287 15.42 10.51 17.30
N LYS A 288 14.82 10.40 16.12
CA LYS A 288 15.20 9.45 15.07
C LYS A 288 15.97 10.13 13.97
N ARG A 289 17.13 9.58 13.63
CA ARG A 289 17.98 10.15 12.58
C ARG A 289 17.51 9.71 11.20
N TYR A 290 17.45 10.65 10.27
CA TYR A 290 17.32 10.37 8.83
C TYR A 290 18.15 11.37 8.03
N GLY A 291 19.12 10.84 7.26
CA GLY A 291 20.10 11.68 6.55
C GLY A 291 20.94 12.54 7.50
N LEU A 292 20.83 13.86 7.34
CA LEU A 292 21.52 14.86 8.18
C LEU A 292 20.62 15.44 9.28
N HIS A 293 19.36 15.01 9.35
CA HIS A 293 18.36 15.56 10.26
C HIS A 293 17.97 14.55 11.33
N CYS A 294 17.46 15.08 12.45
CA CYS A 294 16.86 14.32 13.53
C CYS A 294 15.39 14.71 13.63
N TYR A 295 14.50 13.73 13.77
CA TYR A 295 13.05 13.93 13.82
C TYR A 295 12.48 13.41 15.14
N LEU A 296 11.46 14.08 15.67
CA LEU A 296 10.75 13.66 16.87
C LEU A 296 9.25 13.76 16.60
N VAL A 297 8.51 12.74 17.02
CA VAL A 297 7.04 12.77 16.98
C VAL A 297 6.53 13.12 18.37
N GLY A 298 5.86 14.27 18.50
CA GLY A 298 5.23 14.68 19.75
C GLY A 298 4.09 13.74 20.16
N SER A 299 3.92 13.52 21.48
CA SER A 299 2.83 12.72 22.03
C SER A 299 1.58 13.53 22.40
N ALA A 300 1.72 14.86 22.53
CA ALA A 300 0.61 15.75 22.87
C ALA A 300 -0.23 16.12 21.64
N LEU A 301 -1.55 16.17 21.82
CA LEU A 301 -2.48 16.70 20.81
C LEU A 301 -2.49 18.23 20.92
N LEU A 302 -1.90 18.91 19.94
CA LEU A 302 -1.70 20.36 19.92
C LEU A 302 -2.30 20.99 18.67
N THR A 303 -2.63 22.28 18.73
CA THR A 303 -2.90 23.10 17.54
C THR A 303 -1.60 23.38 16.76
N PHE A 304 -1.70 23.82 15.51
CA PHE A 304 -0.53 24.17 14.70
C PHE A 304 0.38 25.21 15.38
N SER A 305 -0.20 26.28 15.94
CA SER A 305 0.57 27.33 16.62
C SER A 305 1.29 26.82 17.88
N GLU A 306 0.62 26.00 18.69
CA GLU A 306 1.23 25.38 19.88
C GLU A 306 2.33 24.38 19.50
N ALA A 307 2.11 23.59 18.45
CA ALA A 307 3.09 22.65 17.92
C ALA A 307 4.34 23.38 17.42
N ASN A 308 4.17 24.46 16.65
CA ASN A 308 5.29 25.25 16.15
C ASN A 308 6.12 25.85 17.31
N LYS A 309 5.45 26.45 18.29
CA LYS A 309 6.11 26.99 19.49
C LYS A 309 6.84 25.91 20.29
N THR A 310 6.28 24.70 20.39
CA THR A 310 6.91 23.57 21.08
C THR A 310 8.17 23.10 20.36
N CYS A 311 8.15 23.04 19.03
CA CYS A 311 9.33 22.75 18.22
C CYS A 311 10.42 23.81 18.42
N GLU A 312 10.07 25.10 18.36
CA GLU A 312 11.01 26.22 18.58
C GLU A 312 11.67 26.16 19.96
N GLN A 313 10.88 25.87 21.01
CA GLN A 313 11.39 25.68 22.37
C GLN A 313 12.41 24.54 22.48
N SER A 314 12.28 23.53 21.61
CA SER A 314 13.21 22.40 21.51
C SER A 314 14.40 22.67 20.59
N LYS A 315 14.59 23.93 20.14
CA LYS A 315 15.58 24.33 19.12
C LYS A 315 15.42 23.57 17.80
N ALA A 316 14.18 23.26 17.45
CA ALA A 316 13.78 22.62 16.20
C ALA A 316 12.66 23.43 15.53
N TYR A 317 12.13 22.91 14.44
CA TYR A 317 10.96 23.47 13.73
C TYR A 317 10.04 22.31 13.30
N LEU A 318 8.79 22.61 12.95
CA LEU A 318 7.89 21.61 12.39
C LEU A 318 8.50 21.02 11.11
N ALA A 319 8.48 19.69 10.99
CA ALA A 319 9.20 18.98 9.93
C ALA A 319 8.86 19.53 8.54
N THR A 320 9.91 19.80 7.76
CA THR A 320 9.82 20.02 6.32
C THR A 320 9.80 18.70 5.58
N VAL A 321 9.44 18.73 4.30
CA VAL A 321 9.50 17.56 3.42
C VAL A 321 10.14 17.99 2.10
N GLU A 322 11.43 17.74 1.96
CA GLU A 322 12.25 18.17 0.83
C GLU A 322 12.31 17.11 -0.27
N SER A 323 12.09 15.84 0.10
CA SER A 323 12.22 14.73 -0.84
C SER A 323 11.19 13.63 -0.61
N ARG A 324 11.04 12.79 -1.63
CA ARG A 324 10.22 11.57 -1.56
C ARG A 324 10.71 10.59 -0.50
N ASN A 325 12.02 10.46 -0.33
CA ASN A 325 12.57 9.50 0.61
C ASN A 325 12.34 9.96 2.05
N GLU A 326 12.44 11.28 2.30
CA GLU A 326 12.05 11.89 3.57
C GLU A 326 10.55 11.74 3.86
N GLN A 327 9.68 12.00 2.87
CA GLN A 327 8.24 11.72 2.99
C GLN A 327 7.97 10.27 3.40
N THR A 328 8.67 9.34 2.77
CA THR A 328 8.58 7.91 3.05
C THR A 328 9.05 7.61 4.47
N PHE A 329 10.18 8.17 4.90
CA PHE A 329 10.66 8.04 6.27
C PHE A 329 9.63 8.54 7.30
N LEU A 330 9.05 9.73 7.10
CA LEU A 330 8.01 10.27 7.99
C LEU A 330 6.76 9.38 8.07
N ILE A 331 6.36 8.74 6.96
CA ILE A 331 5.27 7.75 6.96
C ILE A 331 5.65 6.53 7.79
N SER A 332 6.88 6.02 7.68
CA SER A 332 7.32 4.89 8.50
C SER A 332 7.40 5.22 9.99
N LEU A 333 7.70 6.47 10.34
CA LEU A 333 7.83 6.95 11.71
C LEU A 333 6.46 7.18 12.38
N THR A 334 5.45 7.60 11.62
CA THR A 334 4.13 7.96 12.13
C THR A 334 3.03 6.93 11.82
N GLY A 335 3.18 6.13 10.77
CA GLY A 335 2.11 5.32 10.18
C GLY A 335 1.64 4.13 11.01
N LEU A 336 2.31 3.83 12.12
CA LEU A 336 1.90 2.82 13.09
C LEU A 336 1.21 3.41 14.33
N ARG A 337 1.15 4.73 14.40
CA ARG A 337 0.47 5.43 15.49
C ARG A 337 -1.04 5.46 15.24
N SER A 338 -1.81 5.54 16.33
CA SER A 338 -3.28 5.58 16.26
C SER A 338 -3.84 6.95 15.85
N GLU A 339 -3.06 8.02 15.97
CA GLU A 339 -3.48 9.36 15.60
C GLU A 339 -3.68 9.49 14.09
N LYS A 340 -4.78 10.15 13.70
CA LYS A 340 -5.18 10.29 12.29
C LYS A 340 -4.34 11.30 11.51
N TYR A 341 -3.79 12.31 12.19
CA TYR A 341 -3.10 13.43 11.57
C TYR A 341 -1.89 13.85 12.39
N PHE A 342 -0.84 14.29 11.70
CA PHE A 342 0.38 14.83 12.27
C PHE A 342 0.69 16.16 11.61
N TRP A 343 1.05 17.17 12.40
CA TRP A 343 1.45 18.47 11.88
C TRP A 343 2.82 18.39 11.21
N ILE A 344 2.94 19.05 10.06
CA ILE A 344 4.19 19.38 9.36
C ILE A 344 4.28 20.90 9.21
N GLY A 345 5.44 21.43 8.79
CA GLY A 345 5.67 22.87 8.74
C GLY A 345 5.03 23.62 7.57
N LEU A 346 4.29 22.96 6.67
CA LEU A 346 3.74 23.61 5.48
C LEU A 346 2.45 24.36 5.81
N SER A 347 2.40 25.67 5.55
CA SER A 347 1.21 26.49 5.81
C SER A 347 1.12 27.69 4.87
N ASP A 348 -0.07 28.23 4.68
CA ASP A 348 -0.35 29.46 3.92
C ASP A 348 -0.81 30.60 4.85
N THR A 349 -0.42 30.54 6.13
CA THR A 349 -0.84 31.54 7.14
C THR A 349 -0.25 32.92 6.92
N GLU A 350 0.91 33.00 6.24
CA GLU A 350 1.54 34.28 5.89
C GLU A 350 0.83 34.97 4.71
N GLU A 351 0.51 34.19 3.68
CA GLU A 351 -0.15 34.65 2.47
C GLU A 351 -1.10 33.54 1.99
N GLN A 352 -2.40 33.82 2.04
CA GLN A 352 -3.43 32.86 1.69
C GLN A 352 -3.23 32.33 0.26
N GLY A 353 -3.18 31.01 0.10
CA GLY A 353 -2.91 30.34 -1.18
C GLY A 353 -1.42 30.19 -1.54
N SER A 354 -0.51 30.76 -0.75
CA SER A 354 0.94 30.67 -0.93
C SER A 354 1.56 29.86 0.21
N PHE A 355 1.78 28.56 -0.04
CA PHE A 355 2.31 27.65 0.98
C PHE A 355 3.82 27.80 1.16
N ARG A 356 4.25 28.02 2.41
CA ARG A 356 5.65 28.13 2.82
C ARG A 356 5.92 27.25 4.04
N TRP A 357 7.18 26.83 4.19
CA TRP A 357 7.62 26.10 5.38
C TRP A 357 7.84 27.07 6.54
N THR A 358 7.58 26.64 7.78
CA THR A 358 7.81 27.43 9.00
C THR A 358 9.27 27.84 9.22
N ASN A 359 10.23 27.17 8.56
CA ASN A 359 11.63 27.56 8.58
C ASN A 359 12.00 28.65 7.53
N GLY A 360 11.02 29.11 6.74
CA GLY A 360 11.18 30.14 5.71
C GLY A 360 11.51 29.62 4.30
N GLU A 361 11.77 28.33 4.15
CA GLU A 361 12.10 27.72 2.86
C GLU A 361 10.88 27.56 1.95
N THR A 362 11.13 27.47 0.65
CA THR A 362 10.10 27.22 -0.36
C THR A 362 9.93 25.72 -0.61
N PRO A 363 8.68 25.22 -0.74
CA PRO A 363 8.44 23.81 -1.01
C PRO A 363 8.88 23.44 -2.44
N HIS A 364 9.90 22.58 -2.55
CA HIS A 364 10.35 21.98 -3.82
C HIS A 364 9.72 20.61 -4.10
N PHE A 365 9.17 19.98 -3.06
CA PHE A 365 8.47 18.71 -3.12
C PHE A 365 7.05 18.86 -2.55
N THR A 366 6.09 18.16 -3.14
CA THR A 366 4.71 18.13 -2.63
C THR A 366 4.17 16.71 -2.67
N HIS A 367 3.38 16.38 -1.65
CA HIS A 367 2.68 15.10 -1.53
C HIS A 367 1.22 15.32 -1.12
N TRP A 368 0.52 16.13 -1.90
CA TRP A 368 -0.87 16.50 -1.62
C TRP A 368 -1.80 15.30 -1.69
N ASN A 369 -2.79 15.27 -0.80
CA ASN A 369 -3.89 14.33 -0.89
C ASN A 369 -4.84 14.72 -2.04
N THR A 370 -5.76 13.83 -2.39
CA THR A 370 -6.79 14.08 -3.40
C THR A 370 -7.57 15.35 -3.05
N ALA A 371 -7.70 16.27 -4.02
CA ALA A 371 -8.37 17.55 -3.89
C ALA A 371 -7.73 18.56 -2.91
N MET A 372 -6.46 18.38 -2.53
CA MET A 372 -5.66 19.33 -1.76
C MET A 372 -4.68 20.11 -2.65
N PRO A 373 -4.27 21.34 -2.28
CA PRO A 373 -4.71 22.12 -1.11
C PRO A 373 -6.11 22.76 -1.25
N GLY A 374 -6.75 22.58 -2.40
CA GLY A 374 -8.00 23.26 -2.75
C GLY A 374 -7.75 24.34 -3.81
N LYS A 375 -8.78 25.15 -4.09
CA LYS A 375 -8.67 26.38 -4.89
C LYS A 375 -8.71 27.59 -3.99
#